data_AF-A0A373CQ22-F1
#
_entry.id   AF-A0A373CQ22-F1
#
_cell.length_a   1.000
_cell.length_b   1.000
_cell.length_c   1.000
_cell.angle_alpha   90.00
_cell.angle_beta   90.00
_cell.angle_gamma   90.00
#
_symmetry.space_group_name_H-M   'P 1'
#
loop_
_entity.id
_entity.type
_entity.pdbx_description
1 polymer ?
#
loop_
_entity_poly.entity_id
_entity_poly.type
_entity_poly.pdbx_seq_one_letter_code
_entity_poly.pdbx_strand_id
1 'polypeptide(L)'
;MNQINREDMLEITRRMTLKRNCFDRIAGAYLDRDGFVDGTFNKNFRQLSLPDQQKNLDIAKTIPFSETNVALKEYVFSGEEKKPGSVWQLLCALRECELKNDALLDVFYEVFGEKYPASGDYAVYFFHGNYDVPRKAKDKESLWESEEVYRFLICAVCPVSGDYEPGMPVCGFMFPAFKDRGPDNGRIQVFEADPARPHRDFLNLILPVSAYIL
;
A
#
# COMPACT_ATOMS: atom_id res chain seq x y z
N MET A 1 -21.54 -6.46 4.14
CA MET A 1 -20.57 -6.31 5.25
C MET A 1 -19.20 -6.00 4.65
N ASN A 2 -18.61 -4.85 4.99
CA ASN A 2 -17.26 -4.42 4.57
C ASN A 2 -16.22 -4.97 5.58
N GLN A 3 -16.22 -6.29 5.79
CA GLN A 3 -15.33 -6.91 6.77
C GLN A 3 -14.18 -7.60 6.03
N ILE A 4 -12.96 -7.24 6.40
CA ILE A 4 -11.74 -7.86 5.90
C ILE A 4 -11.65 -9.27 6.48
N ASN A 5 -11.50 -10.25 5.60
CA ASN A 5 -11.21 -11.63 5.97
C ASN A 5 -9.73 -11.75 6.36
N ARG A 6 -9.47 -12.19 7.60
CA ARG A 6 -8.10 -12.36 8.11
C ARG A 6 -7.28 -13.35 7.28
N GLU A 7 -7.90 -14.41 6.75
CA GLU A 7 -7.18 -15.42 5.96
C GLU A 7 -6.66 -14.86 4.64
N ASP A 8 -7.38 -13.93 4.02
CA ASP A 8 -6.94 -13.24 2.80
C ASP A 8 -5.66 -12.42 3.09
N MET A 9 -5.64 -11.70 4.20
CA MET A 9 -4.46 -10.94 4.63
C MET A 9 -3.29 -11.85 5.01
N LEU A 10 -3.56 -13.01 5.62
CA LEU A 10 -2.53 -14.02 5.90
C LEU A 10 -1.98 -14.64 4.61
N GLU A 11 -2.78 -14.78 3.54
CA GLU A 11 -2.30 -15.24 2.24
C GLU A 11 -1.27 -14.27 1.65
N ILE A 12 -1.57 -12.97 1.67
CA ILE A 12 -0.67 -11.93 1.15
C ILE A 12 0.60 -11.80 2.01
N THR A 13 0.48 -11.76 3.34
CA THR A 13 1.64 -11.62 4.23
C THR A 13 2.60 -12.82 4.19
N ARG A 14 2.13 -14.02 3.82
CA ARG A 14 3.00 -15.18 3.51
C ARG A 14 3.92 -14.95 2.30
N ARG A 15 3.61 -13.97 1.46
CA ARG A 15 4.44 -13.50 0.34
C ARG A 15 5.35 -12.34 0.72
N MET A 16 5.45 -11.97 2.00
CA MET A 16 6.34 -10.92 2.49
C MET A 16 7.45 -11.53 3.36
N THR A 17 8.23 -12.43 2.75
CA THR A 17 9.41 -13.06 3.33
C THR A 17 10.48 -13.17 2.26
N LEU A 18 11.77 -13.14 2.62
CA LEU A 18 12.86 -13.23 1.63
C LEU A 18 12.71 -14.40 0.65
N LYS A 19 12.21 -15.55 1.14
CA LYS A 19 12.06 -16.77 0.32
C LYS A 19 10.85 -16.74 -0.62
N ARG A 20 9.77 -16.02 -0.26
CA ARG A 20 8.48 -16.05 -0.98
C ARG A 20 8.04 -14.68 -1.49
N ASN A 21 8.94 -13.70 -1.46
CA ASN A 21 8.68 -12.32 -1.80
C ASN A 21 8.04 -12.18 -3.19
N CYS A 22 6.93 -11.44 -3.28
CA CYS A 22 6.27 -11.10 -4.54
C CYS A 22 6.48 -9.64 -4.99
N PHE A 23 7.25 -8.83 -4.25
CA PHE A 23 7.60 -7.47 -4.66
C PHE A 23 8.65 -7.47 -5.78
N ASP A 24 8.38 -6.71 -6.84
CA ASP A 24 9.34 -6.46 -7.92
C ASP A 24 9.96 -5.06 -7.88
N ARG A 25 9.29 -4.09 -7.26
CA ARG A 25 9.77 -2.69 -7.18
C ARG A 25 9.45 -2.05 -5.84
N ILE A 26 10.35 -1.19 -5.41
CA ILE A 26 10.16 -0.24 -4.31
C ILE A 26 10.46 1.16 -4.83
N ALA A 27 9.64 2.12 -4.43
CA ALA A 27 9.93 3.54 -4.58
C ALA A 27 9.69 4.24 -3.25
N GLY A 28 10.28 5.40 -3.05
CA GLY A 28 10.00 6.20 -1.87
C GLY A 28 10.46 7.64 -2.01
N ALA A 29 9.86 8.50 -1.20
CA ALA A 29 10.31 9.86 -0.97
C ALA A 29 10.59 10.06 0.52
N TYR A 30 11.61 10.84 0.83
CA TYR A 30 11.85 11.42 2.14
C TYR A 30 11.35 12.86 2.11
N LEU A 31 10.54 13.21 3.10
CA LEU A 31 9.93 14.51 3.22
C LEU A 31 10.27 15.10 4.58
N ASP A 32 10.54 16.41 4.60
CA ASP A 32 10.66 17.14 5.85
C ASP A 32 9.29 17.28 6.53
N ARG A 33 9.28 17.77 7.78
CA ARG A 33 8.04 18.04 8.53
C ARG A 33 7.04 18.96 7.83
N ASP A 34 7.51 19.81 6.91
CA ASP A 34 6.70 20.80 6.19
C ASP A 34 6.17 20.23 4.86
N GLY A 35 6.51 18.97 4.55
CA GLY A 35 6.05 18.24 3.37
C GLY A 35 6.88 18.48 2.12
N PHE A 36 8.06 19.08 2.22
CA PHE A 36 8.97 19.23 1.09
C PHE A 36 9.77 17.95 0.85
N VAL A 37 9.92 17.56 -0.41
CA VAL A 37 10.67 16.36 -0.79
C VAL A 37 12.18 16.64 -0.73
N ASP A 38 12.87 15.99 0.20
CA ASP A 38 14.33 16.05 0.35
C ASP A 38 15.05 15.12 -0.63
N GLY A 39 14.39 14.03 -1.03
CA GLY A 39 14.95 13.09 -1.98
C GLY A 39 14.03 11.91 -2.27
N THR A 40 14.19 11.32 -3.45
CA THR A 40 13.41 10.17 -3.90
C THR A 40 14.31 9.01 -4.31
N PHE A 41 13.73 7.80 -4.34
CA PHE A 41 14.36 6.64 -4.94
C PHE A 41 13.32 5.77 -5.63
N ASN A 42 13.78 5.03 -6.64
CA ASN A 42 13.02 4.00 -7.33
C ASN A 42 13.96 2.86 -7.75
N LYS A 43 13.74 1.65 -7.23
CA LYS A 43 14.65 0.51 -7.40
C LYS A 43 13.89 -0.79 -7.65
N ASN A 44 14.48 -1.66 -8.45
CA ASN A 44 14.04 -3.05 -8.49
C ASN A 44 14.27 -3.67 -7.11
N PHE A 45 13.24 -4.29 -6.53
CA PHE A 45 13.30 -4.81 -5.17
C PHE A 45 14.39 -5.88 -5.01
N ARG A 46 14.64 -6.69 -6.05
CA ARG A 46 15.64 -7.77 -6.03
C ARG A 46 17.08 -7.25 -6.05
N GLN A 47 17.29 -5.99 -6.45
CA GLN A 47 18.62 -5.35 -6.47
C GLN A 47 19.02 -4.78 -5.10
N LEU A 48 18.10 -4.74 -4.13
CA LEU A 48 18.42 -4.38 -2.75
C LEU A 48 19.29 -5.47 -2.10
N SER A 49 20.11 -5.08 -1.12
CA SER A 49 20.84 -6.03 -0.28
C SER A 49 19.87 -6.92 0.50
N LEU A 50 20.27 -8.12 0.94
CA LEU A 50 19.39 -8.99 1.74
C LEU A 50 18.91 -8.32 3.05
N PRO A 51 19.75 -7.59 3.81
CA PRO A 51 19.28 -6.80 4.95
C PRO A 51 18.23 -5.75 4.57
N ASP A 52 18.45 -5.02 3.47
CA ASP A 52 17.50 -3.99 3.02
C ASP A 52 16.18 -4.62 2.56
N GLN A 53 16.24 -5.76 1.85
CA GLN A 53 15.04 -6.51 1.48
C GLN A 53 14.26 -6.92 2.73
N GLN A 54 14.93 -7.44 3.76
CA GLN A 54 14.27 -7.85 5.01
C GLN A 54 13.62 -6.65 5.72
N LYS A 55 14.34 -5.54 5.91
CA LYS A 55 13.81 -4.30 6.52
C LYS A 55 12.57 -3.80 5.77
N ASN A 56 12.63 -3.75 4.44
CA ASN A 56 11.54 -3.29 3.60
C ASN A 56 10.33 -4.25 3.58
N LEU A 57 10.58 -5.56 3.64
CA LEU A 57 9.51 -6.55 3.80
C LEU A 57 8.79 -6.38 5.13
N ASP A 58 9.51 -6.10 6.23
CA ASP A 58 8.92 -5.89 7.54
C ASP A 58 8.06 -4.61 7.59
N ILE A 59 8.51 -3.53 6.95
CA ILE A 59 7.73 -2.29 6.77
C ILE A 59 6.43 -2.61 6.01
N ALA A 60 6.53 -3.18 4.80
CA ALA A 60 5.37 -3.45 3.97
C ALA A 60 4.38 -4.42 4.64
N LYS A 61 4.91 -5.43 5.36
CA LYS A 61 4.11 -6.47 6.03
C LYS A 61 3.31 -5.96 7.20
N THR A 62 3.78 -4.93 7.90
CA THR A 62 3.06 -4.30 9.02
C THR A 62 1.61 -3.99 8.67
N ILE A 63 1.37 -3.46 7.47
CA ILE A 63 0.05 -3.02 7.00
C ILE A 63 -0.94 -4.19 6.91
N PRO A 64 -0.77 -5.20 6.03
CA PRO A 64 -1.72 -6.31 5.93
C PRO A 64 -1.62 -7.30 7.10
N PHE A 65 -0.52 -7.31 7.87
CA PHE A 65 -0.41 -8.20 9.04
C PHE A 65 -1.14 -7.68 10.27
N SER A 66 -1.44 -6.38 10.33
CA SER A 66 -2.15 -5.74 11.44
C SER A 66 -3.55 -6.35 11.70
N GLU A 67 -4.14 -5.97 12.83
CA GLU A 67 -5.45 -6.48 13.24
C GLU A 67 -6.55 -6.03 12.28
N THR A 68 -7.13 -6.99 11.56
CA THR A 68 -8.17 -6.75 10.57
C THR A 68 -9.44 -6.20 11.22
N ASN A 69 -10.02 -5.18 10.61
CA ASN A 69 -11.23 -4.46 11.05
C ASN A 69 -11.04 -3.59 12.30
N VAL A 70 -9.81 -3.51 12.82
CA VAL A 70 -9.43 -2.60 13.92
C VAL A 70 -8.37 -1.63 13.43
N ALA A 71 -7.17 -2.13 13.16
CA ALA A 71 -6.05 -1.35 12.62
C ALA A 71 -6.06 -1.29 11.09
N LEU A 72 -6.45 -2.37 10.42
CA LEU A 72 -6.69 -2.39 8.97
C LEU A 72 -8.18 -2.30 8.68
N LYS A 73 -8.63 -1.24 8.00
CA LYS A 73 -10.04 -1.02 7.65
C LYS A 73 -10.20 -0.92 6.14
N GLU A 74 -11.32 -1.42 5.64
CA GLU A 74 -11.65 -1.39 4.22
C GLU A 74 -12.56 -0.20 3.90
N TYR A 75 -12.22 0.52 2.84
CA TYR A 75 -12.98 1.65 2.33
C TYR A 75 -13.32 1.45 0.86
N VAL A 76 -14.43 2.05 0.43
CA VAL A 76 -14.93 1.95 -0.94
C VAL A 76 -14.78 3.31 -1.61
N PHE A 77 -14.15 3.35 -2.78
CA PHE A 77 -14.13 4.54 -3.61
C PHE A 77 -15.51 4.79 -4.20
N SER A 78 -16.08 5.95 -3.89
CA SER A 78 -17.30 6.49 -4.48
C SER A 78 -17.14 6.79 -5.98
N GLY A 79 -18.25 7.06 -6.67
CA GLY A 79 -18.21 7.48 -8.08
C GLY A 79 -17.45 8.79 -8.29
N GLU A 80 -17.53 9.72 -7.33
CA GLU A 80 -16.80 10.99 -7.37
C GLU A 80 -15.28 10.78 -7.25
N GLU A 81 -14.86 9.85 -6.39
CA GLU A 81 -13.44 9.53 -6.18
C GLU A 81 -12.82 8.76 -7.34
N LYS A 82 -13.61 8.32 -8.33
CA LYS A 82 -13.13 7.64 -9.55
C LYS A 82 -13.07 8.55 -10.78
N LYS A 83 -13.33 9.85 -10.62
CA LYS A 83 -13.25 10.83 -11.71
C LYS A 83 -11.80 11.05 -12.17
N PRO A 84 -11.60 11.55 -13.40
CA PRO A 84 -10.27 11.94 -13.87
C PRO A 84 -9.60 12.95 -12.92
N GLY A 85 -8.31 12.78 -12.66
CA GLY A 85 -7.52 13.59 -11.72
C GLY A 85 -7.63 13.17 -10.25
N SER A 86 -8.33 12.08 -9.94
CA SER A 86 -8.44 11.54 -8.58
C SER A 86 -7.20 10.77 -8.13
N VAL A 87 -7.03 10.64 -6.81
CA VAL A 87 -6.01 9.75 -6.22
C VAL A 87 -6.26 8.30 -6.64
N TRP A 88 -7.52 7.86 -6.77
CA TRP A 88 -7.82 6.52 -7.28
C TRP A 88 -7.23 6.30 -8.69
N GLN A 89 -7.40 7.26 -9.61
CA GLN A 89 -6.81 7.16 -10.95
C GLN A 89 -5.29 7.14 -10.89
N LEU A 90 -4.68 7.95 -10.03
CA LEU A 90 -3.24 7.97 -9.82
C LEU A 90 -2.72 6.63 -9.30
N LEU A 91 -3.40 6.01 -8.33
CA LEU A 91 -3.05 4.68 -7.80
C LEU A 91 -3.22 3.57 -8.85
N CYS A 92 -4.26 3.63 -9.68
CA CYS A 92 -4.43 2.73 -10.82
C CYS A 92 -3.26 2.87 -11.80
N ALA A 93 -2.89 4.10 -12.17
CA ALA A 93 -1.79 4.37 -13.10
C ALA A 93 -0.42 3.95 -12.53
N LEU A 94 -0.17 4.21 -11.24
CA LEU A 94 1.05 3.77 -10.53
C LEU A 94 1.17 2.25 -10.50
N ARG A 95 0.07 1.54 -10.24
CA ARG A 95 0.03 0.08 -10.29
C ARG A 95 0.24 -0.45 -11.72
N GLU A 96 -0.46 0.11 -12.70
CA GLU A 96 -0.39 -0.33 -14.10
C GLU A 96 0.99 -0.10 -14.71
N CYS A 97 1.66 0.99 -14.34
CA CYS A 97 3.05 1.22 -14.74
C CYS A 97 4.07 0.48 -13.86
N GLU A 98 3.61 -0.33 -12.90
CA GLU A 98 4.44 -1.10 -11.95
C GLU A 98 5.41 -0.20 -11.18
N LEU A 99 5.03 1.04 -10.87
CA LEU A 99 5.87 2.11 -10.29
C LEU A 99 7.07 2.55 -11.16
N LYS A 100 7.08 2.30 -12.47
CA LYS A 100 8.21 2.66 -13.36
C LYS A 100 8.20 4.13 -13.80
N ASN A 101 7.11 4.87 -13.54
CA ASN A 101 6.99 6.25 -13.95
C ASN A 101 7.25 7.18 -12.76
N ASP A 102 8.47 7.70 -12.66
CA ASP A 102 8.88 8.61 -11.59
C ASP A 102 8.04 9.89 -11.55
N ALA A 103 7.59 10.42 -12.70
CA ALA A 103 6.74 11.61 -12.72
C ALA A 103 5.37 11.38 -12.05
N LEU A 104 4.81 10.17 -12.12
CA LEU A 104 3.58 9.85 -11.39
C LEU A 104 3.82 9.71 -9.88
N LEU A 105 5.00 9.20 -9.50
CA LEU A 105 5.41 9.13 -8.10
C LEU A 105 5.63 10.52 -7.52
N ASP A 106 6.33 11.40 -8.24
CA ASP A 106 6.58 12.78 -7.84
C ASP A 106 5.26 13.54 -7.62
N VAL A 107 4.31 13.42 -8.55
CA VAL A 107 2.96 13.99 -8.38
C VAL A 107 2.27 13.45 -7.13
N PHE A 108 2.40 12.15 -6.83
CA PHE A 108 1.84 11.61 -5.60
C PHE A 108 2.50 12.23 -4.37
N TYR A 109 3.82 12.30 -4.33
CA TYR A 109 4.56 12.84 -3.18
C TYR A 109 4.31 14.33 -2.96
N GLU A 110 4.18 15.13 -4.02
CA GLU A 110 3.79 16.54 -3.95
C GLU A 110 2.40 16.69 -3.33
N VAL A 111 1.40 15.99 -3.89
CA VAL A 111 0.03 16.01 -3.35
C VAL A 111 -0.01 15.49 -1.91
N PHE A 112 0.86 14.54 -1.57
CA PHE A 112 1.00 13.98 -0.23
C PHE A 112 1.54 15.02 0.76
N GLY A 113 2.69 15.61 0.44
CA GLY A 113 3.38 16.60 1.27
C GLY A 113 2.54 17.83 1.55
N GLU A 114 1.77 18.31 0.56
CA GLU A 114 0.88 19.47 0.74
C GLU A 114 -0.23 19.26 1.78
N LYS A 115 -0.62 18.01 2.04
CA LYS A 115 -1.85 17.68 2.79
C LYS A 115 -1.62 16.89 4.06
N TYR A 116 -0.49 16.19 4.18
CA TYR A 116 -0.23 15.34 5.34
C TYR A 116 0.43 16.13 6.47
N PRO A 117 -0.24 16.34 7.62
CA PRO A 117 0.34 17.05 8.74
C PRO A 117 1.30 16.14 9.50
N ALA A 118 2.60 16.35 9.31
CA ALA A 118 3.63 15.60 10.00
C ALA A 118 4.11 16.32 11.27
N SER A 119 4.47 15.54 12.30
CA SER A 119 5.09 16.07 13.52
C SER A 119 6.62 16.13 13.46
N GLY A 120 7.21 15.69 12.35
CA GLY A 120 8.64 15.55 12.09
C GLY A 120 8.86 14.96 10.71
N ASP A 121 10.11 14.75 10.33
CA ASP A 121 10.47 14.20 9.01
C ASP A 121 9.93 12.78 8.86
N TYR A 122 9.58 12.43 7.62
CA TYR A 122 8.92 11.17 7.31
C TYR A 122 9.28 10.67 5.92
N ALA A 123 8.99 9.40 5.68
CA ALA A 123 9.16 8.76 4.39
C ALA A 123 7.83 8.18 3.93
N VAL A 124 7.55 8.31 2.64
CA VAL A 124 6.41 7.66 1.97
C VAL A 124 6.95 6.61 1.03
N TYR A 125 6.78 5.35 1.37
CA TYR A 125 7.27 4.22 0.58
C TYR A 125 6.14 3.57 -0.20
N PHE A 126 6.40 3.25 -1.46
CA PHE A 126 5.57 2.41 -2.29
C PHE A 126 6.25 1.08 -2.60
N PHE A 127 5.49 0.00 -2.49
CA PHE A 127 5.88 -1.33 -2.92
C PHE A 127 4.93 -1.79 -4.01
N HIS A 128 5.45 -2.28 -5.12
CA HIS A 128 4.66 -2.96 -6.13
C HIS A 128 4.88 -4.47 -6.02
N GLY A 129 3.77 -5.19 -5.85
CA GLY A 129 3.75 -6.64 -5.76
C GLY A 129 2.96 -7.27 -6.89
N ASN A 130 3.45 -8.41 -7.36
CA ASN A 130 2.80 -9.23 -8.38
C ASN A 130 2.70 -10.67 -7.87
N TYR A 131 1.49 -11.12 -7.54
CA TYR A 131 1.24 -12.41 -6.91
C TYR A 131 0.31 -13.30 -7.74
N ASP A 132 0.81 -14.46 -8.16
CA ASP A 132 0.00 -15.50 -8.79
C ASP A 132 -0.82 -16.24 -7.72
N VAL A 133 -2.14 -16.06 -7.73
CA VAL A 133 -3.06 -16.64 -6.74
C VAL A 133 -3.38 -18.09 -7.12
N PRO A 134 -2.96 -19.09 -6.33
CA PRO A 134 -3.20 -20.49 -6.68
C PRO A 134 -4.69 -20.85 -6.59
N ARG A 135 -5.31 -21.54 -7.56
CA ARG A 135 -6.69 -22.03 -7.36
C ARG A 135 -6.74 -23.13 -6.28
N LYS A 136 -7.72 -23.07 -5.36
CA LYS A 136 -8.03 -24.22 -4.48
C LYS A 136 -8.88 -25.19 -5.29
N ALA A 137 -8.34 -26.36 -5.65
CA ALA A 137 -9.14 -27.44 -6.20
C ALA A 137 -10.19 -27.85 -5.16
N LYS A 138 -11.47 -27.55 -5.42
CA LYS A 138 -12.56 -28.15 -4.64
C LYS A 138 -12.77 -29.61 -5.03
N ASP A 139 -12.37 -30.01 -6.24
CA ASP A 139 -12.35 -31.39 -6.70
C ASP A 139 -11.19 -31.62 -7.68
N LYS A 140 -10.71 -32.87 -7.73
CA LYS A 140 -9.47 -33.34 -8.37
C LYS A 140 -9.40 -33.21 -9.91
N GLU A 141 -10.25 -32.43 -10.55
CA GLU A 141 -10.26 -32.29 -12.01
C GLU A 141 -10.53 -30.83 -12.43
N SER A 142 -9.48 -30.04 -12.60
CA SER A 142 -9.47 -28.93 -13.57
C SER A 142 -8.03 -28.46 -13.77
N LEU A 143 -7.40 -28.96 -14.85
CA LEU A 143 -6.00 -28.73 -15.20
C LEU A 143 -5.80 -27.51 -16.14
N TRP A 144 -6.84 -26.70 -16.38
CA TRP A 144 -6.83 -25.74 -17.50
C TRP A 144 -7.47 -24.38 -17.20
N GLU A 145 -7.65 -23.98 -15.94
CA GLU A 145 -8.26 -22.69 -15.62
C GLU A 145 -7.23 -21.64 -15.19
N SER A 146 -7.21 -20.52 -15.90
CA SER A 146 -6.33 -19.35 -15.72
C SER A 146 -6.08 -19.01 -14.24
N GLU A 147 -4.80 -18.87 -13.88
CA GLU A 147 -4.32 -18.28 -12.62
C GLU A 147 -4.80 -16.82 -12.55
N GLU A 148 -5.22 -16.35 -11.36
CA GLU A 148 -5.54 -14.94 -11.14
C GLU A 148 -4.25 -14.24 -10.70
N VAL A 149 -3.87 -13.18 -11.40
CA VAL A 149 -2.65 -12.42 -11.10
C VAL A 149 -3.03 -11.18 -10.31
N TYR A 150 -2.70 -11.17 -9.02
CA TYR A 150 -2.96 -10.06 -8.13
C TYR A 150 -1.79 -9.06 -8.14
N ARG A 151 -1.98 -7.95 -8.87
CA ARG A 151 -1.07 -6.80 -8.88
C ARG A 151 -1.53 -5.76 -7.87
N PHE A 152 -0.64 -5.33 -6.99
CA PHE A 152 -1.01 -4.45 -5.90
C PHE A 152 0.11 -3.49 -5.51
N LEU A 153 -0.32 -2.41 -4.86
CA LEU A 153 0.49 -1.42 -4.21
C LEU A 153 0.35 -1.57 -2.70
N ILE A 154 1.44 -1.42 -1.98
CA ILE A 154 1.43 -1.06 -0.57
C ILE A 154 2.09 0.31 -0.43
N CYS A 155 1.42 1.23 0.24
CA CYS A 155 1.99 2.52 0.63
C CYS A 155 2.18 2.54 2.14
N ALA A 156 3.37 2.93 2.61
CA ALA A 156 3.73 3.00 4.02
C ALA A 156 4.28 4.39 4.36
N VAL A 157 3.69 5.04 5.35
CA VAL A 157 4.16 6.34 5.87
C VAL A 157 4.93 6.08 7.16
N CYS A 158 6.24 6.33 7.13
CA CYS A 158 7.15 6.00 8.22
C CYS A 158 7.78 7.27 8.78
N PRO A 159 7.78 7.50 10.11
CA PRO A 159 8.58 8.56 10.70
C PRO A 159 10.07 8.28 10.43
N VAL A 160 10.83 9.33 10.19
CA VAL A 160 12.27 9.26 9.93
C VAL A 160 13.02 9.88 11.11
N SER A 161 14.11 9.24 11.51
CA SER A 161 14.96 9.73 12.58
C SER A 161 16.43 9.49 12.27
N GLY A 162 17.30 10.41 12.69
CA GLY A 162 18.75 10.28 12.51
C GLY A 162 19.15 10.28 11.03
N ASP A 163 19.88 9.25 10.60
CA ASP A 163 20.50 9.14 9.27
C ASP A 163 19.52 8.69 8.16
N TYR A 164 18.34 9.30 8.07
CA TYR A 164 17.30 8.95 7.09
C TYR A 164 16.79 7.50 7.18
N GLU A 165 16.91 6.87 8.35
CA GLU A 165 16.35 5.54 8.55
C GLU A 165 14.83 5.60 8.82
N PRO A 166 13.99 4.96 8.00
CA PRO A 166 12.56 4.89 8.27
C PRO A 166 12.30 3.96 9.46
N GLY A 167 11.45 4.42 10.38
CA GLY A 167 10.85 3.61 11.43
C GLY A 167 9.74 2.70 10.90
N MET A 168 8.96 2.12 11.82
CA MET A 168 7.76 1.36 11.46
C MET A 168 6.64 2.31 10.99
N PRO A 169 5.77 1.87 10.06
CA PRO A 169 4.74 2.73 9.53
C PRO A 169 3.73 3.14 10.60
N VAL A 170 3.34 4.43 10.58
CA VAL A 170 2.29 4.98 11.47
C VAL A 170 0.91 4.95 10.80
N CYS A 171 0.88 5.01 9.47
CA CYS A 171 -0.27 4.74 8.64
C CYS A 171 0.18 4.21 7.26
N GLY A 172 -0.77 3.71 6.48
CA GLY A 172 -0.47 3.14 5.17
C GLY A 172 -1.71 2.54 4.51
N PHE A 173 -1.55 1.96 3.32
CA PHE A 173 -2.63 1.24 2.66
C PHE A 173 -2.14 0.12 1.76
N MET A 174 -3.06 -0.78 1.41
CA MET A 174 -2.93 -1.73 0.31
C MET A 174 -4.03 -1.46 -0.73
N PHE A 175 -3.65 -1.32 -2.00
CA PHE A 175 -4.54 -1.06 -3.13
C PHE A 175 -4.19 -1.91 -4.36
N PRO A 176 -5.17 -2.52 -5.06
CA PRO A 176 -6.57 -2.63 -4.68
C PRO A 176 -6.73 -3.47 -3.41
N ALA A 177 -7.94 -3.57 -2.84
CA ALA A 177 -8.16 -4.50 -1.74
C ALA A 177 -8.01 -5.95 -2.24
N PHE A 178 -7.38 -6.82 -1.44
CA PHE A 178 -7.39 -8.26 -1.69
C PHE A 178 -8.58 -8.87 -0.96
N LYS A 179 -9.51 -9.45 -1.72
CA LYS A 179 -10.77 -9.98 -1.18
C LYS A 179 -11.21 -11.20 -1.97
N ASP A 180 -11.62 -12.24 -1.25
CA ASP A 180 -12.09 -13.49 -1.84
C ASP A 180 -11.10 -14.05 -2.87
N ARG A 181 -9.81 -13.84 -2.57
CA ARG A 181 -8.65 -14.25 -3.38
C ARG A 181 -8.54 -13.56 -4.75
N GLY A 182 -9.04 -12.34 -4.88
CA GLY A 182 -8.88 -11.50 -6.07
C GLY A 182 -8.77 -10.00 -5.74
N PRO A 183 -8.45 -9.18 -6.76
CA PRO A 183 -8.43 -7.71 -6.61
C PRO A 183 -9.85 -7.13 -6.61
N ASP A 184 -10.15 -6.24 -5.66
CA ASP A 184 -11.31 -5.33 -5.72
C ASP A 184 -10.83 -3.89 -5.96
N ASN A 185 -10.83 -3.48 -7.24
CA ASN A 185 -10.40 -2.14 -7.67
C ASN A 185 -11.28 -1.00 -7.15
N GLY A 186 -12.48 -1.33 -6.65
CA GLY A 186 -13.37 -0.35 -6.02
C GLY A 186 -13.02 -0.07 -4.56
N ARG A 187 -12.03 -0.77 -3.99
CA ARG A 187 -11.74 -0.74 -2.56
C ARG A 187 -10.27 -0.58 -2.25
N ILE A 188 -10.00 -0.08 -1.04
CA ILE A 188 -8.67 0.08 -0.47
C ILE A 188 -8.69 -0.37 0.99
N GLN A 189 -7.60 -0.97 1.45
CA GLN A 189 -7.43 -1.40 2.85
C GLN A 189 -6.41 -0.47 3.51
N VAL A 190 -6.86 0.37 4.44
CA VAL A 190 -6.07 1.43 5.08
C VAL A 190 -5.69 1.00 6.50
N PHE A 191 -4.42 1.14 6.81
CA PHE A 191 -3.80 0.82 8.09
C PHE A 191 -3.56 2.09 8.92
N GLU A 192 -3.87 1.99 10.21
CA GLU A 192 -3.59 2.98 11.24
C GLU A 192 -2.91 2.29 12.43
N ALA A 193 -1.72 2.75 12.82
CA ALA A 193 -0.98 2.17 13.96
C ALA A 193 -1.66 2.46 15.30
N ASP A 194 -2.33 3.61 15.43
CA ASP A 194 -3.17 3.97 16.57
C ASP A 194 -4.63 4.17 16.11
N PRO A 195 -5.48 3.12 16.15
CA PRO A 195 -6.88 3.22 15.74
C PRO A 195 -7.71 4.18 16.59
N ALA A 196 -7.26 4.55 17.79
CA ALA A 196 -7.93 5.52 18.64
C ALA A 196 -7.63 6.97 18.21
N ARG A 197 -6.56 7.19 17.43
CA ARG A 197 -6.14 8.48 16.89
C ARG A 197 -5.79 8.33 15.39
N PRO A 198 -6.79 8.07 14.54
CA PRO A 198 -6.55 7.83 13.12
C PRO A 198 -5.99 9.07 12.43
N HIS A 199 -5.09 8.89 11.47
CA HIS A 199 -4.57 9.95 10.61
C HIS A 199 -5.66 10.37 9.61
N ARG A 200 -6.61 11.19 10.07
CA ARG A 200 -7.75 11.65 9.28
C ARG A 200 -7.34 12.34 7.99
N ASP A 201 -6.26 13.12 8.02
CA ASP A 201 -5.75 13.83 6.84
C ASP A 201 -5.17 12.85 5.80
N PHE A 202 -4.54 11.76 6.24
CA PHE A 202 -4.11 10.67 5.36
C PHE A 202 -5.32 10.01 4.68
N LEU A 203 -6.37 9.71 5.43
CA LEU A 203 -7.62 9.19 4.88
C LEU A 203 -8.27 10.18 3.89
N ASN A 204 -8.35 11.46 4.24
CA ASN A 204 -8.94 12.51 3.39
C ASN A 204 -8.15 12.73 2.11
N LEU A 205 -6.84 12.53 2.17
CA LEU A 205 -5.99 12.61 1.00
C LEU A 205 -6.34 11.53 -0.01
N ILE A 206 -6.49 10.29 0.46
CA ILE A 206 -6.75 9.13 -0.39
C ILE A 206 -8.23 9.05 -0.80
N LEU A 207 -9.13 9.50 0.08
CA LEU A 207 -10.58 9.45 -0.04
C LEU A 207 -11.21 10.83 0.30
N PRO A 208 -11.07 11.82 -0.59
CA PRO A 208 -11.46 13.21 -0.32
C PRO A 208 -12.97 13.45 -0.24
N VAL A 209 -13.83 12.48 -0.60
CA VAL A 209 -15.28 12.69 -0.64
C VAL A 209 -15.98 11.84 0.43
N SER A 210 -16.15 12.43 1.61
CA SER A 210 -17.14 12.05 2.63
C SER A 210 -17.05 10.61 3.16
N ALA A 211 -15.93 10.25 3.79
CA ALA A 211 -15.86 9.08 4.67
C ALA A 211 -16.36 9.33 6.12
N TYR A 212 -16.96 10.49 6.42
CA TYR A 212 -17.40 10.84 7.79
C TYR A 212 -18.92 10.93 7.98
N ILE A 213 -19.66 9.97 7.45
CA ILE A 213 -20.99 9.67 8.00
C ILE A 213 -20.96 8.23 8.53
N LEU A 214 -20.42 8.09 9.73
CA LEU A 214 -20.76 7.03 10.69
C LEU A 214 -20.86 7.68 12.08
#